data_AF-A0A2E4E025-F1
#
_entry.id   AF-A0A2E4E025-F1
#
_cell.length_a   1.000
_cell.length_b   1.000
_cell.length_c   1.000
_cell.angle_alpha   90.00
_cell.angle_beta   90.00
_cell.angle_gamma   90.00
#
_symmetry.space_group_name_H-M   'P 1'
#
loop_
_entity.id
_entity.type
_entity.pdbx_description
1 polymer ?
#
loop_
_entity_poly.entity_id
_entity_poly.type
_entity_poly.pdbx_seq_one_letter_code
_entity_poly.pdbx_strand_id
1 'polypeptide(L)'
;MKYKLEKASLLALATLLIACNSSKELDIWKVYYFGGQSNMDGYGFNDQLPDSLKKRIPGSMIFNGKRDNQGSLNGGIGIWSPVEPGHGNMFQTDGTSNSLSEMFGPELSFAKKMTTDSEKIAIIKYSFGGTALYPGAGYGDWYPDQKRRNHLDNALSTINNAFEVADINGD
;
A
#
# COMPACT_ATOMS: atom_id res chain seq x y z
N MET A 1 43.50 -8.51 42.37
CA MET A 1 42.10 -8.07 42.17
C MET A 1 41.94 -7.09 40.99
N LYS A 2 42.78 -6.05 40.86
CA LYS A 2 42.76 -5.07 39.75
C LYS A 2 42.75 -5.69 38.32
N TYR A 3 43.63 -6.66 38.06
CA TYR A 3 43.71 -7.36 36.75
C TYR A 3 42.43 -8.09 36.31
N LYS A 4 41.57 -8.48 37.26
CA LYS A 4 40.29 -9.17 36.96
C LYS A 4 39.17 -8.17 36.63
N LEU A 5 39.21 -6.98 37.24
CA LEU A 5 38.29 -5.88 36.93
C LEU A 5 38.55 -5.31 35.53
N GLU A 6 39.81 -5.10 35.14
CA GLU A 6 40.14 -4.55 33.81
C GLU A 6 39.70 -5.46 32.65
N LYS A 7 39.83 -6.79 32.81
CA LYS A 7 39.35 -7.76 31.81
C LYS A 7 37.81 -7.79 31.73
N ALA A 8 37.11 -7.65 32.86
CA ALA A 8 35.66 -7.57 32.89
C ALA A 8 35.15 -6.28 32.23
N SER A 9 35.83 -5.15 32.45
CA SER A 9 35.54 -3.87 31.81
C SER A 9 35.81 -3.88 30.30
N LEU A 10 36.90 -4.51 29.84
CA LEU A 10 37.18 -4.68 28.41
C LEU A 10 36.14 -5.57 27.71
N LEU A 11 35.73 -6.66 28.36
CA LEU A 11 34.74 -7.58 27.82
C LEU A 11 33.34 -6.94 27.73
N ALA A 12 32.96 -6.15 28.73
CA ALA A 12 31.71 -5.38 28.73
C ALA A 12 31.69 -4.29 27.65
N LEU A 13 32.83 -3.63 27.40
CA LEU A 13 32.97 -2.63 26.33
C LEU A 13 32.90 -3.29 24.93
N ALA A 14 33.49 -4.48 24.78
CA ALA A 14 33.42 -5.25 23.54
C ALA A 14 31.99 -5.74 23.23
N THR A 15 31.21 -6.18 24.23
CA THR A 15 29.81 -6.57 24.01
C THR A 15 28.90 -5.38 23.69
N LEU A 16 29.19 -4.19 24.24
CA LEU A 16 28.44 -2.96 23.95
C LEU A 16 28.68 -2.48 22.50
N LEU A 17 29.90 -2.64 21.98
CA LEU A 17 30.25 -2.28 20.60
C LEU A 17 29.66 -3.23 19.56
N ILE A 18 29.46 -4.52 19.89
CA ILE A 18 28.83 -5.49 19.00
C ILE A 18 27.32 -5.28 18.92
N ALA A 19 26.67 -4.86 20.01
CA ALA A 19 25.24 -4.60 20.04
C ALA A 19 24.81 -3.34 19.25
N CYS A 20 25.74 -2.42 18.96
CA CYS A 20 25.46 -1.19 18.21
C CYS A 20 25.59 -1.34 16.67
N ASN A 21 25.98 -2.51 16.15
CA ASN A 21 26.29 -2.68 14.73
C ASN A 21 25.22 -3.40 13.89
N SER A 22 23.99 -3.53 14.39
CA SER A 22 22.86 -3.94 13.54
C SER A 22 22.38 -2.75 12.72
N SER A 23 23.14 -2.33 11.71
CA SER A 23 22.62 -1.48 10.65
C SER A 23 21.65 -2.33 9.83
N LYS A 24 20.37 -2.29 10.19
CA LYS A 24 19.33 -2.93 9.39
C LYS A 24 19.36 -2.31 8.00
N GLU A 25 19.52 -3.16 6.99
CA GLU A 25 19.47 -2.73 5.59
C GLU A 25 18.09 -2.12 5.34
N LEU A 26 18.06 -0.93 4.73
CA LEU A 26 16.80 -0.27 4.42
C LEU A 26 16.12 -0.99 3.27
N ASP A 27 14.83 -1.28 3.44
CA ASP A 27 14.03 -1.83 2.36
C ASP A 27 13.79 -0.78 1.28
N ILE A 28 14.16 -1.11 0.04
CA ILE A 28 13.85 -0.30 -1.14
C ILE A 28 12.62 -0.89 -1.82
N TRP A 29 11.54 -0.11 -1.82
CA TRP A 29 10.27 -0.48 -2.43
C TRP A 29 10.07 0.24 -3.76
N LYS A 30 9.82 -0.52 -4.83
CA LYS A 30 9.48 0.04 -6.13
C LYS A 30 7.99 0.39 -6.16
N VAL A 31 7.69 1.68 -6.23
CA VAL A 31 6.32 2.19 -6.09
C VAL A 31 5.61 2.24 -7.45
N TYR A 32 4.37 1.76 -7.48
CA TYR A 32 3.47 1.80 -8.63
C TYR A 32 2.14 2.43 -8.25
N TYR A 33 1.64 3.36 -9.07
CA TYR A 33 0.33 3.96 -8.88
C TYR A 33 -0.73 3.32 -9.78
N PHE A 34 -1.84 2.90 -9.18
CA PHE A 34 -2.97 2.23 -9.82
C PHE A 34 -4.19 3.16 -9.79
N GLY A 35 -4.38 3.88 -10.89
CA GLY A 35 -5.50 4.79 -11.11
C GLY A 35 -6.48 4.30 -12.17
N GLY A 36 -7.77 4.59 -12.03
CA GLY A 36 -8.74 4.33 -13.10
C GLY A 36 -10.17 4.08 -12.62
N GLN A 37 -10.93 3.34 -13.44
CA GLN A 37 -12.34 3.02 -13.20
C GLN A 37 -12.56 1.56 -12.76
N SER A 38 -13.76 1.01 -13.03
CA SER A 38 -14.21 -0.32 -12.62
C SER A 38 -13.21 -1.46 -12.83
N ASN A 39 -12.54 -1.52 -13.98
CA ASN A 39 -11.59 -2.61 -14.26
C ASN A 39 -10.29 -2.50 -13.44
N MET A 40 -9.91 -1.29 -13.02
CA MET A 40 -8.81 -1.07 -12.07
C MET A 40 -9.28 -1.32 -10.63
N ASP A 41 -10.51 -0.91 -10.31
CA ASP A 41 -11.14 -1.22 -9.03
C ASP A 41 -11.11 -2.71 -8.76
N GLY A 42 -11.53 -3.50 -9.75
CA GLY A 42 -11.50 -4.95 -9.72
C GLY A 42 -12.87 -5.53 -9.39
N TYR A 43 -13.48 -6.22 -10.34
CA TYR A 43 -14.78 -6.88 -10.21
C TYR A 43 -14.67 -8.41 -10.37
N GLY A 44 -13.44 -8.95 -10.40
CA GLY A 44 -13.24 -10.39 -10.37
C GLY A 44 -13.57 -10.93 -8.98
N PHE A 45 -14.15 -12.12 -8.87
CA PHE A 45 -14.51 -12.72 -7.57
C PHE A 45 -13.36 -13.56 -7.01
N ASN A 46 -13.08 -13.42 -5.71
CA ASN A 46 -11.96 -14.13 -5.06
C ASN A 46 -12.07 -15.66 -5.17
N ASP A 47 -13.27 -16.21 -5.25
CA ASP A 47 -13.52 -17.65 -5.40
C ASP A 47 -13.07 -18.21 -6.77
N GLN A 48 -13.01 -17.35 -7.79
CA GLN A 48 -12.55 -17.64 -9.16
C GLN A 48 -11.03 -17.53 -9.34
N LEU A 49 -10.29 -17.07 -8.32
CA LEU A 49 -8.83 -17.00 -8.41
C LEU A 49 -8.21 -18.41 -8.53
N PRO A 50 -7.06 -18.56 -9.18
CA PRO A 50 -6.24 -19.75 -9.01
C PRO A 50 -5.61 -19.77 -7.60
N ASP A 51 -5.31 -20.95 -7.08
CA ASP A 51 -4.75 -21.13 -5.71
C ASP A 51 -3.48 -20.29 -5.45
N SER A 52 -2.69 -20.03 -6.50
CA SER A 52 -1.49 -19.22 -6.41
C SER A 52 -1.76 -17.75 -6.06
N LEU A 53 -2.98 -17.25 -6.31
CA LEU A 53 -3.42 -15.88 -6.04
C LEU A 53 -4.45 -15.79 -4.90
N LYS A 54 -4.91 -16.90 -4.31
CA LYS A 54 -5.83 -16.92 -3.15
C LYS A 54 -5.16 -16.60 -1.81
N LYS A 55 -3.96 -16.05 -1.83
CA LYS A 55 -3.14 -15.80 -0.64
C LYS A 55 -2.36 -14.51 -0.81
N ARG A 56 -1.84 -14.02 0.32
CA ARG A 56 -0.89 -12.91 0.36
C ARG A 56 0.28 -13.13 -0.60
N ILE A 57 0.66 -12.08 -1.32
CA ILE A 57 1.80 -12.04 -2.22
C ILE A 57 3.02 -11.51 -1.45
N PRO A 58 4.04 -12.34 -1.15
CA PRO A 58 5.22 -11.90 -0.40
C PRO A 58 6.01 -10.82 -1.15
N GLY A 59 6.63 -9.90 -0.40
CA GLY A 59 7.42 -8.82 -1.00
C GLY A 59 6.59 -7.73 -1.67
N SER A 60 5.29 -7.64 -1.32
CA SER A 60 4.41 -6.61 -1.88
C SER A 60 3.47 -6.01 -0.85
N MET A 61 3.38 -4.67 -0.90
CA MET A 61 2.50 -3.86 -0.06
C MET A 61 1.53 -3.05 -0.93
N ILE A 62 0.37 -2.71 -0.39
CA ILE A 62 -0.63 -1.87 -1.05
C ILE A 62 -1.24 -0.87 -0.07
N PHE A 63 -1.37 0.37 -0.54
CA PHE A 63 -2.15 1.43 0.08
C PHE A 63 -3.37 1.66 -0.81
N ASN A 64 -4.54 1.20 -0.37
CA ASN A 64 -5.79 1.34 -1.13
C ASN A 64 -6.62 2.46 -0.52
N GLY A 65 -6.68 3.60 -1.23
CA GLY A 65 -7.30 4.82 -0.74
C GLY A 65 -8.81 4.70 -0.60
N LYS A 66 -9.36 5.36 0.41
CA LYS A 66 -10.80 5.45 0.64
C LYS A 66 -11.48 6.05 -0.59
N ARG A 67 -12.29 5.21 -1.24
CA ARG A 67 -13.18 5.64 -2.32
C ARG A 67 -14.17 6.65 -1.79
N ASP A 68 -14.30 7.75 -2.52
CA ASP A 68 -15.23 8.82 -2.22
C ASP A 68 -15.71 9.45 -3.53
N ASN A 69 -17.02 9.67 -3.61
CA ASN A 69 -17.67 10.38 -4.71
C ASN A 69 -18.51 11.57 -4.21
N GLN A 70 -18.50 11.82 -2.91
CA GLN A 70 -19.28 12.89 -2.29
C GLN A 70 -18.44 14.16 -2.05
N GLY A 71 -17.15 14.14 -2.40
CA GLY A 71 -16.23 15.26 -2.20
C GLY A 71 -15.76 15.40 -0.76
N SER A 72 -15.77 14.30 0.01
CA SER A 72 -15.31 14.28 1.40
C SER A 72 -13.81 14.53 1.50
N LEU A 73 -13.40 15.27 2.53
CA LEU A 73 -11.97 15.46 2.86
C LEU A 73 -11.26 14.14 3.20
N ASN A 74 -12.02 13.13 3.60
CA ASN A 74 -11.50 11.80 3.92
C ASN A 74 -11.26 10.93 2.66
N GLY A 75 -11.58 11.42 1.45
CA GLY A 75 -11.27 10.67 0.24
C GLY A 75 -9.76 10.44 0.08
N GLY A 76 -9.36 9.20 -0.15
CA GLY A 76 -7.95 8.81 -0.28
C GLY A 76 -7.19 8.55 1.02
N ILE A 77 -7.82 8.61 2.20
CA ILE A 77 -7.18 8.06 3.42
C ILE A 77 -7.02 6.55 3.31
N GLY A 78 -6.07 5.96 4.04
CA GLY A 78 -5.85 4.52 4.01
C GLY A 78 -4.68 4.12 4.90
N ILE A 79 -4.33 2.84 4.84
CA ILE A 79 -3.16 2.27 5.50
C ILE A 79 -2.42 1.34 4.53
N TRP A 80 -1.11 1.19 4.72
CA TRP A 80 -0.35 0.14 4.06
C TRP A 80 -0.74 -1.22 4.62
N SER A 81 -1.01 -2.18 3.73
CA SER A 81 -1.22 -3.58 4.07
C SER A 81 -0.57 -4.48 3.03
N PRO A 82 -0.32 -5.76 3.33
CA PRO A 82 0.19 -6.69 2.33
C PRO A 82 -0.79 -6.87 1.15
N VAL A 83 -0.28 -7.13 -0.06
CA VAL A 83 -1.15 -7.45 -1.20
C VAL A 83 -1.76 -8.84 -1.00
N GLU A 84 -3.09 -8.89 -0.88
CA GLU A 84 -3.87 -10.11 -0.77
C GLU A 84 -5.27 -9.95 -1.41
N PRO A 85 -6.03 -11.03 -1.67
CA PRO A 85 -7.38 -10.91 -2.24
C PRO A 85 -8.28 -9.99 -1.43
N GLY A 86 -9.14 -9.23 -2.12
CA GLY A 86 -10.13 -8.37 -1.48
C GLY A 86 -9.90 -6.86 -1.59
N HIS A 87 -8.85 -6.40 -2.29
CA HIS A 87 -8.66 -4.98 -2.63
C HIS A 87 -9.46 -4.52 -3.87
N GLY A 88 -10.43 -5.33 -4.31
CA GLY A 88 -11.35 -5.05 -5.39
C GLY A 88 -12.38 -3.95 -5.11
N ASN A 89 -13.44 -3.93 -5.92
CA ASN A 89 -14.67 -3.20 -5.63
C ASN A 89 -15.29 -3.68 -4.30
N MET A 90 -15.99 -2.79 -3.59
CA MET A 90 -16.48 -2.98 -2.22
C MET A 90 -15.41 -3.02 -1.11
N PHE A 91 -14.11 -2.91 -1.42
CA PHE A 91 -13.09 -2.67 -0.39
C PHE A 91 -13.37 -1.34 0.33
N GLN A 92 -13.20 -1.34 1.66
CA GLN A 92 -13.37 -0.15 2.50
C GLN A 92 -12.18 0.05 3.43
N THR A 93 -11.91 1.31 3.76
CA THR A 93 -10.95 1.71 4.80
C THR A 93 -11.47 2.93 5.55
N ASP A 94 -11.12 3.03 6.82
CA ASP A 94 -11.36 4.21 7.66
C ASP A 94 -10.06 5.01 7.94
N GLY A 95 -8.94 4.61 7.34
CA GLY A 95 -7.61 5.19 7.58
C GLY A 95 -6.87 4.59 8.78
N THR A 96 -7.48 3.63 9.49
CA THR A 96 -6.88 2.89 10.61
C THR A 96 -7.04 1.38 10.47
N SER A 97 -8.05 0.93 9.73
CA SER A 97 -8.36 -0.46 9.45
C SER A 97 -8.86 -0.64 8.02
N ASN A 98 -8.64 -1.85 7.48
CA ASN A 98 -9.12 -2.26 6.15
C ASN A 98 -10.20 -3.34 6.29
N SER A 99 -11.29 -3.19 5.54
CA SER A 99 -12.29 -4.23 5.31
C SER A 99 -12.14 -4.75 3.88
N LEU A 100 -11.56 -5.95 3.76
CA LEU A 100 -11.38 -6.64 2.49
C LEU A 100 -12.73 -7.08 1.92
N SER A 101 -12.84 -7.07 0.59
CA SER A 101 -14.02 -7.48 -0.15
C SER A 101 -13.91 -8.90 -0.70
N GLU A 102 -14.99 -9.39 -1.30
CA GLU A 102 -14.99 -10.64 -2.09
C GLU A 102 -14.47 -10.45 -3.52
N MET A 103 -13.94 -9.27 -3.85
CA MET A 103 -13.48 -8.94 -5.20
C MET A 103 -11.99 -8.62 -5.25
N PHE A 104 -11.40 -8.83 -6.43
CA PHE A 104 -10.01 -8.52 -6.73
C PHE A 104 -9.88 -7.70 -8.02
N GLY A 105 -8.79 -6.93 -8.10
CA GLY A 105 -8.35 -6.23 -9.30
C GLY A 105 -7.00 -6.73 -9.82
N PRO A 106 -6.35 -5.96 -10.71
CA PRO A 106 -5.09 -6.39 -11.32
C PRO A 106 -3.90 -6.44 -10.33
N GLU A 107 -4.06 -5.94 -9.09
CA GLU A 107 -2.99 -5.89 -8.10
C GLU A 107 -2.37 -7.26 -7.81
N LEU A 108 -3.16 -8.34 -7.82
CA LEU A 108 -2.68 -9.68 -7.44
C LEU A 108 -1.70 -10.25 -8.48
N SER A 109 -2.13 -10.27 -9.76
CA SER A 109 -1.31 -10.83 -10.84
C SER A 109 -0.11 -9.93 -11.14
N PHE A 110 -0.28 -8.61 -11.04
CA PHE A 110 0.80 -7.66 -11.14
C PHE A 110 1.85 -7.91 -10.05
N ALA A 111 1.44 -7.91 -8.78
CA ALA A 111 2.37 -8.14 -7.67
C ALA A 111 3.07 -9.48 -7.80
N LYS A 112 2.33 -10.55 -8.10
CA LYS A 112 2.89 -11.89 -8.29
C LYS A 112 3.96 -11.92 -9.38
N LYS A 113 3.79 -11.16 -10.46
CA LYS A 113 4.74 -11.08 -11.56
C LYS A 113 5.96 -10.23 -11.20
N MET A 114 5.78 -9.13 -10.49
CA MET A 114 6.87 -8.21 -10.17
C MET A 114 7.78 -8.73 -9.06
N THR A 115 7.26 -9.51 -8.11
CA THR A 115 8.04 -10.04 -6.99
C THR A 115 8.80 -11.33 -7.32
N THR A 116 8.81 -11.80 -8.59
CA THR A 116 9.55 -13.02 -8.96
C THR A 116 11.05 -12.85 -8.89
N ASP A 117 11.53 -11.62 -9.03
CA ASP A 117 12.96 -11.30 -9.15
C ASP A 117 13.52 -10.74 -7.83
N SER A 118 12.90 -11.12 -6.70
CA SER A 118 13.19 -10.61 -5.35
C SER A 118 13.02 -9.09 -5.18
N GLU A 119 12.45 -8.39 -6.16
CA GLU A 119 12.08 -6.98 -6.02
C GLU A 119 10.91 -6.83 -5.02
N LYS A 120 11.08 -5.92 -4.06
CA LYS A 120 10.00 -5.45 -3.18
C LYS A 120 9.19 -4.37 -3.91
N ILE A 121 7.86 -4.51 -3.96
CA ILE A 121 6.98 -3.53 -4.61
C ILE A 121 5.93 -2.95 -3.68
N ALA A 122 5.58 -1.70 -3.92
CA ALA A 122 4.52 -1.00 -3.21
C ALA A 122 3.51 -0.46 -4.22
N ILE A 123 2.22 -0.74 -3.99
CA ILE A 123 1.13 -0.31 -4.86
C ILE A 123 0.34 0.79 -4.14
N ILE A 124 0.21 1.95 -4.76
CA ILE A 124 -0.72 2.99 -4.31
C ILE A 124 -1.94 2.91 -5.23
N LYS A 125 -3.12 2.58 -4.69
CA LYS A 125 -4.33 2.35 -5.49
C LYS A 125 -5.41 3.37 -5.11
N TYR A 126 -5.91 4.07 -6.12
CA TYR A 126 -7.19 4.78 -6.03
C TYR A 126 -7.92 4.65 -7.36
N SER A 127 -9.10 4.05 -7.33
CA SER A 127 -9.96 3.89 -8.49
C SER A 127 -11.42 3.95 -8.05
N PHE A 128 -12.30 4.26 -9.00
CA PHE A 128 -13.74 4.32 -8.72
C PHE A 128 -14.55 3.91 -9.94
N GLY A 129 -15.45 2.93 -9.78
CA GLY A 129 -16.31 2.42 -10.83
C GLY A 129 -17.19 3.48 -11.50
N GLY A 130 -17.21 3.50 -12.84
CA GLY A 130 -18.10 4.36 -13.64
C GLY A 130 -17.71 5.83 -13.70
N THR A 131 -16.48 6.20 -13.31
CA THR A 131 -15.95 7.55 -13.53
C THR A 131 -15.54 7.81 -14.97
N ALA A 132 -15.45 9.06 -15.37
CA ALA A 132 -14.98 9.48 -16.68
C ALA A 132 -13.79 10.46 -16.60
N LEU A 133 -13.07 10.64 -17.70
CA LEU A 133 -12.10 11.74 -17.80
C LEU A 133 -12.79 13.09 -18.07
N TYR A 134 -13.91 13.06 -18.79
CA TYR A 134 -14.63 14.26 -19.18
C TYR A 134 -15.41 14.84 -17.98
N PRO A 135 -15.32 16.16 -17.72
CA PRO A 135 -16.00 16.80 -16.60
C PRO A 135 -17.52 16.62 -16.66
N GLY A 136 -18.12 16.15 -15.56
CA GLY A 136 -19.57 15.98 -15.46
C GLY A 136 -20.15 14.72 -16.14
N ALA A 137 -19.32 13.79 -16.59
CA ALA A 137 -19.76 12.48 -17.08
C ALA A 137 -19.59 11.39 -16.01
N GLY A 138 -20.42 10.34 -16.10
CA GLY A 138 -20.32 9.17 -15.22
C GLY A 138 -20.64 9.45 -13.76
N TYR A 139 -20.11 8.63 -12.86
CA TYR A 139 -20.20 8.81 -11.41
C TYR A 139 -19.12 9.76 -10.89
N GLY A 140 -18.81 10.83 -11.62
CA GLY A 140 -17.72 11.74 -11.29
C GLY A 140 -16.56 11.62 -12.27
N ASP A 141 -15.65 12.59 -12.18
CA ASP A 141 -14.60 12.75 -13.16
C ASP A 141 -13.20 12.93 -12.55
N TRP A 142 -12.20 12.87 -13.43
CA TRP A 142 -10.78 13.05 -13.15
C TRP A 142 -10.22 14.36 -13.71
N TYR A 143 -11.09 15.32 -14.03
CA TYR A 143 -10.68 16.56 -14.68
C TYR A 143 -9.89 17.46 -13.70
N PRO A 144 -8.67 17.94 -14.05
CA PRO A 144 -7.83 18.67 -13.10
C PRO A 144 -8.41 20.00 -12.61
N ASP A 145 -9.14 20.73 -13.46
CA ASP A 145 -9.57 22.10 -13.18
C ASP A 145 -11.01 22.16 -12.63
N GLN A 146 -11.39 21.20 -11.79
CA GLN A 146 -12.68 21.21 -11.11
C GLN A 146 -12.67 22.13 -9.88
N LYS A 147 -13.78 22.85 -9.65
CA LYS A 147 -13.96 23.64 -8.41
C LYS A 147 -14.26 22.78 -7.19
N ARG A 148 -14.80 21.57 -7.40
CA ARG A 148 -15.16 20.62 -6.35
C ARG A 148 -14.14 19.49 -6.34
N ARG A 149 -13.93 18.93 -5.15
CA ARG A 149 -13.10 17.73 -4.99
C ARG A 149 -13.62 16.59 -5.87
N ASN A 150 -12.77 16.03 -6.71
CA ASN A 150 -13.11 14.93 -7.62
C ASN A 150 -12.18 13.71 -7.43
N HIS A 151 -12.20 12.78 -8.38
CA HIS A 151 -11.40 11.56 -8.28
C HIS A 151 -9.90 11.81 -8.44
N LEU A 152 -9.49 12.86 -9.17
CA LEU A 152 -8.09 13.26 -9.21
C LEU A 152 -7.62 13.76 -7.85
N ASP A 153 -8.40 14.60 -7.17
CA ASP A 153 -8.03 15.08 -5.83
C ASP A 153 -7.93 13.94 -4.81
N ASN A 154 -8.84 12.98 -4.89
CA ASN A 154 -8.80 11.79 -4.03
C ASN A 154 -7.59 10.91 -4.35
N ALA A 155 -7.21 10.77 -5.62
CA ALA A 155 -5.99 10.08 -6.03
C ALA A 155 -4.73 10.76 -5.51
N LEU A 156 -4.63 12.08 -5.64
CA LEU A 156 -3.50 12.86 -5.12
C LEU A 156 -3.42 12.75 -3.58
N SER A 157 -4.57 12.82 -2.90
CA SER A 157 -4.68 12.57 -1.46
C SER A 157 -4.17 11.18 -1.09
N THR A 158 -4.56 10.15 -1.85
CA THR A 158 -4.09 8.77 -1.66
C THR A 158 -2.58 8.66 -1.80
N ILE A 159 -2.00 9.28 -2.83
CA ILE A 159 -0.56 9.31 -3.06
C ILE A 159 0.14 10.00 -1.90
N ASN A 160 -0.30 11.19 -1.50
CA ASN A 160 0.31 11.94 -0.42
C ASN A 160 0.27 11.17 0.91
N ASN A 161 -0.90 10.66 1.31
CA ASN A 161 -1.05 9.87 2.54
C ASN A 161 -0.18 8.61 2.53
N ALA A 162 -0.02 7.95 1.38
CA ALA A 162 0.83 6.78 1.26
C ALA A 162 2.32 7.11 1.49
N PHE A 163 2.77 8.28 1.00
CA PHE A 163 4.15 8.75 1.18
C PHE A 163 4.43 9.37 2.56
N GLU A 164 3.42 9.67 3.38
CA GLU A 164 3.60 10.09 4.78
C GLU A 164 4.12 8.95 5.67
N VAL A 165 3.98 7.70 5.23
CA VAL A 165 4.46 6.52 5.96
C VAL A 165 5.84 6.11 5.44
N ALA A 166 6.86 6.26 6.29
CA ALA A 166 8.23 5.93 5.94
C ALA A 166 8.52 4.42 5.96
N ASP A 167 8.01 3.71 6.98
CA ASP A 167 8.13 2.26 7.13
C ASP A 167 6.77 1.61 6.86
N ILE A 168 6.64 1.05 5.67
CA ILE A 168 5.35 0.55 5.17
C ILE A 168 5.07 -0.89 5.60
N ASN A 169 6.10 -1.65 6.02
CA ASN A 169 6.00 -3.05 6.46
C ASN A 169 6.22 -3.24 7.96
N GLY A 170 6.63 -2.19 8.69
CA GLY A 170 6.64 -2.15 10.15
C GLY A 170 7.72 -3.02 10.79
N ASP A 171 8.84 -3.24 10.10
CA ASP A 171 9.86 -4.21 10.50
C ASP A 171 11.06 -3.62 11.23
#